data_AF-A0A8T4U2U3-F1
#
_entry.id   AF-A0A8T4U2U3-F1
#
_cell.length_a   1.000
_cell.length_b   1.000
_cell.length_c   1.000
_cell.angle_alpha   90.00
_cell.angle_beta   90.00
_cell.angle_gamma   90.00
#
_symmetry.space_group_name_H-M   'P 1'
#
loop_
_entity.id
_entity.type
_entity.pdbx_description
1 polymer ?
#
loop_
_entity_poly.entity_id
_entity_poly.type
_entity_poly.pdbx_seq_one_letter_code
_entity_poly.pdbx_strand_id
1 'polypeptide(L)'
;MKSFVIYPTYRIINDRSFVLLYGRLENGESFVTINSFKPFFYIKENDLENAKKISSFEFERCSLTNFQKEKVVKIILDIPADVPNLRKQFSEENIETNIIKS
;
A
#
# COMPACT_ATOMS: atom_id res chain seq x y z
N MET A 1 10.78 -14.75 21.74
CA MET A 1 9.55 -15.50 22.07
C MET A 1 8.93 -15.99 20.78
N LYS A 2 8.62 -17.28 20.65
CA LYS A 2 8.00 -17.83 19.43
C LYS A 2 6.49 -17.62 19.47
N SER A 3 5.90 -17.35 18.32
CA SER A 3 4.46 -17.12 18.20
C SER A 3 4.01 -17.46 16.78
N PHE A 4 2.70 -17.59 16.59
CA PHE A 4 2.09 -17.83 15.29
C PHE A 4 0.95 -16.85 15.03
N VAL A 5 0.92 -16.24 13.84
CA VAL A 5 -0.17 -15.38 13.39
C VAL A 5 -1.30 -16.25 12.85
N ILE A 6 -2.50 -16.05 13.39
CA ILE A 6 -3.70 -16.83 13.05
C ILE A 6 -4.57 -16.06 12.06
N TYR A 7 -4.75 -14.76 12.28
CA TYR A 7 -5.69 -13.99 11.48
C TYR A 7 -5.22 -12.54 11.29
N PRO A 8 -4.96 -12.12 10.04
CA PRO A 8 -4.72 -10.73 9.71
C PRO A 8 -6.04 -10.01 9.43
N THR A 9 -6.16 -8.78 9.92
CA THR A 9 -7.23 -7.84 9.53
C THR A 9 -6.69 -6.41 9.58
N TYR A 10 -7.51 -5.43 9.26
CA TYR A 10 -7.14 -4.02 9.39
C TYR A 10 -8.28 -3.21 10.02
N ARG A 11 -7.91 -2.08 10.63
CA ARG A 11 -8.84 -1.08 11.14
C ARG A 11 -8.36 0.31 10.72
N ILE A 12 -9.32 1.21 10.52
CA ILE A 12 -9.05 2.63 10.35
C ILE A 12 -9.28 3.28 11.72
N ILE A 13 -8.26 3.95 12.25
CA ILE A 13 -8.31 4.64 13.54
C ILE A 13 -7.77 6.05 13.30
N ASN A 14 -8.58 7.09 13.55
CA ASN A 14 -8.23 8.49 13.29
C ASN A 14 -7.67 8.69 11.87
N ASP A 15 -8.40 8.22 10.86
CA ASP A 15 -8.06 8.31 9.43
C ASP A 15 -6.71 7.69 9.03
N ARG A 16 -6.18 6.79 9.87
CA ARG A 16 -4.97 6.02 9.60
C ARG A 16 -5.26 4.54 9.61
N SER A 17 -4.68 3.83 8.65
CA SER A 17 -4.79 2.39 8.57
C SER A 17 -3.80 1.68 9.49
N PHE A 18 -4.33 0.70 10.23
CA PHE A 18 -3.56 -0.19 11.09
C PHE A 18 -3.85 -1.66 10.72
N VAL A 19 -2.79 -2.44 10.55
CA VAL A 19 -2.86 -3.88 10.40
C VAL A 19 -2.84 -4.53 11.77
N LEU A 20 -3.88 -5.33 12.05
CA LEU A 20 -4.03 -6.10 13.26
C LEU A 20 -3.69 -7.55 12.96
N LEU A 21 -2.70 -8.09 13.66
CA LEU A 21 -2.30 -9.49 13.56
C LEU A 21 -2.66 -10.20 14.87
N TYR A 22 -3.70 -11.02 14.82
CA TYR A 22 -4.07 -11.88 15.94
C TYR A 22 -3.25 -13.16 15.90
N GLY A 23 -2.77 -13.62 17.05
CA GLY A 23 -1.96 -14.83 17.13
C GLY A 23 -2.00 -15.52 18.48
N ARG A 24 -1.25 -16.62 18.57
CA ARG A 24 -1.03 -17.39 19.80
C ARG A 24 0.44 -17.46 20.14
N LEU A 25 0.74 -17.28 21.42
CA LEU A 25 2.05 -17.53 22.01
C LEU A 25 2.23 -19.03 22.27
N GLU A 26 3.47 -19.45 22.46
CA GLU A 26 3.82 -20.86 22.77
C GLU A 26 3.17 -21.36 24.07
N ASN A 27 2.91 -20.47 25.04
CA ASN A 27 2.19 -20.78 26.29
C ASN A 27 0.64 -20.85 26.11
N GLY A 28 0.14 -20.71 24.89
CA GLY A 28 -1.29 -20.76 24.57
C GLY A 28 -2.04 -19.43 24.73
N GLU A 29 -1.42 -18.37 25.23
CA GLU A 29 -2.06 -17.06 25.37
C GLU A 29 -2.31 -16.41 24.00
N SER A 30 -3.42 -15.68 23.90
CA SER A 30 -3.71 -14.85 22.72
C SER A 30 -2.93 -13.55 22.77
N PHE A 31 -2.49 -13.06 21.62
CA PHE A 31 -1.97 -11.71 21.48
C PHE A 31 -2.54 -11.04 20.24
N VAL A 32 -2.41 -9.72 20.20
CA VAL A 32 -2.64 -8.90 19.01
C VAL A 32 -1.52 -7.88 18.87
N THR A 33 -1.01 -7.68 17.67
CA THR A 33 -0.15 -6.54 17.35
C THR A 33 -0.94 -5.54 16.51
N ILE A 34 -0.70 -4.25 16.74
CA ILE A 34 -1.31 -3.14 16.00
C ILE A 34 -0.18 -2.39 15.32
N ASN A 35 -0.14 -2.45 13.99
CA ASN A 35 0.97 -1.93 13.21
C ASN A 35 0.45 -0.85 12.26
N SER A 36 1.03 0.35 12.30
CA SER A 36 0.68 1.37 11.33
C SER A 36 1.06 0.90 9.92
N PHE A 37 0.16 1.10 8.97
CA PHE A 37 0.38 0.70 7.59
C PHE A 37 -0.28 1.69 6.64
N LYS A 38 0.53 2.29 5.77
CA LYS A 38 0.03 3.11 4.67
C LYS A 38 -0.09 2.24 3.41
N PRO A 39 -1.30 2.04 2.85
CA PRO A 39 -1.45 1.35 1.59
C PRO A 39 -0.71 2.07 0.46
N PHE A 40 -0.21 1.30 -0.50
CA PHE A 40 0.53 1.83 -1.64
C PHE A 40 0.33 1.00 -2.90
N PHE A 41 0.66 1.61 -4.03
CA PHE A 41 0.79 0.94 -5.33
C PHE A 41 1.83 1.67 -6.16
N TYR A 42 2.10 1.17 -7.37
CA TYR A 42 3.14 1.74 -8.23
C TYR A 42 2.56 2.26 -9.54
N ILE A 43 3.15 3.32 -10.08
CA ILE A 43 2.94 3.81 -11.45
C ILE A 43 4.31 4.00 -12.11
N LYS A 44 4.36 4.16 -13.44
CA LYS A 44 5.62 4.47 -14.12
C LYS A 44 6.11 5.84 -13.67
N GLU A 45 7.43 5.99 -13.50
CA GLU A 45 8.01 7.26 -13.04
C GLU A 45 7.69 8.42 -14.01
N ASN A 46 7.59 8.13 -15.31
CA ASN A 46 7.23 9.11 -16.35
C ASN A 46 5.80 9.64 -16.22
N ASP A 47 4.88 8.90 -15.58
CA ASP A 47 3.49 9.31 -15.41
C ASP A 47 3.27 10.18 -14.17
N LEU A 48 4.28 10.33 -13.31
CA LEU A 48 4.16 11.01 -12.01
C LEU A 48 3.65 12.46 -12.15
N GLU A 49 4.16 13.21 -13.12
CA GLU A 49 3.75 14.61 -13.32
C GLU A 49 2.32 14.75 -13.84
N ASN A 50 1.82 13.76 -14.58
CA ASN A 50 0.42 13.73 -14.98
C ASN A 50 -0.46 13.28 -13.81
N ALA A 51 -0.03 12.27 -13.05
CA ALA A 51 -0.73 11.80 -11.86
C ALA A 51 -0.97 12.93 -10.84
N LYS A 52 0.05 13.77 -10.58
CA LYS A 52 -0.05 14.92 -9.66
C LYS A 52 -1.09 15.96 -10.06
N LYS A 53 -1.50 16.01 -11.34
CA LYS A 53 -2.56 16.93 -11.80
C LYS A 53 -3.96 16.39 -11.51
N ILE A 54 -4.09 15.07 -11.32
CA ILE A 54 -5.36 14.38 -11.11
C ILE A 54 -5.79 14.46 -9.64
N SER A 55 -4.84 14.21 -8.72
CA SER A 55 -5.13 14.17 -7.29
C SER A 55 -3.88 14.47 -6.44
N SER A 56 -4.10 14.80 -5.18
CA SER A 56 -3.03 14.94 -4.18
C SER A 56 -2.79 13.60 -3.48
N PHE A 57 -1.52 13.18 -3.41
CA PHE A 57 -1.09 11.95 -2.77
C PHE A 57 0.37 12.06 -2.34
N GLU A 58 0.76 11.24 -1.37
CA GLU A 58 2.17 11.04 -1.03
C GLU A 58 2.83 10.11 -2.07
N PHE A 59 4.12 10.31 -2.34
CA PHE A 59 4.87 9.43 -3.22
C PHE A 59 6.33 9.30 -2.79
N GLU A 60 6.94 8.18 -3.16
CA GLU A 60 8.34 7.87 -2.86
C GLU A 60 9.01 7.31 -4.13
N ARG A 61 10.13 7.92 -4.54
CA ARG A 61 10.97 7.36 -5.61
C ARG A 61 11.73 6.15 -5.07
N CYS A 62 11.82 5.10 -5.87
CA CYS A 62 12.47 3.85 -5.47
C CYS A 62 13.35 3.31 -6.60
N SER A 63 14.20 2.32 -6.29
CA SER A 63 15.07 1.65 -7.27
C SER A 63 14.39 0.49 -8.02
N LEU A 64 13.08 0.33 -7.84
CA LEU A 64 12.32 -0.78 -8.42
C LEU A 64 11.96 -0.52 -9.89
N THR A 65 11.66 -1.61 -10.59
CA THR A 65 11.13 -1.56 -11.96
C THR A 65 9.90 -2.44 -12.10
N ASN A 66 9.08 -2.18 -13.12
CA ASN A 66 8.03 -3.12 -13.52
C ASN A 66 8.62 -4.30 -14.31
N PHE A 67 7.78 -5.23 -14.76
CA PHE A 67 8.22 -6.39 -15.53
C PHE A 67 8.86 -6.04 -16.89
N GLN A 68 8.58 -4.85 -17.42
CA GLN A 68 9.14 -4.28 -18.64
C GLN A 68 10.46 -3.53 -18.39
N LYS A 69 11.00 -3.55 -17.16
CA LYS A 69 12.20 -2.83 -16.73
C LYS A 69 12.08 -1.30 -16.78
N GLU A 70 10.86 -0.78 -16.77
CA GLU A 70 10.60 0.66 -16.65
C GLU A 70 10.65 1.06 -15.16
N LYS A 71 11.24 2.23 -14.86
CA LYS A 71 11.28 2.76 -13.49
C LYS A 71 9.88 3.07 -12.99
N VAL A 72 9.65 2.80 -11.71
CA VAL A 72 8.38 3.06 -11.04
C VAL A 72 8.54 3.99 -9.84
N VAL A 73 7.45 4.67 -9.49
CA VAL A 73 7.31 5.45 -8.27
C VAL A 73 6.22 4.82 -7.41
N LYS A 74 6.44 4.81 -6.09
CA LYS A 74 5.49 4.30 -5.10
C LYS A 74 4.52 5.41 -4.74
N ILE A 75 3.23 5.19 -4.95
CA ILE A 75 2.14 6.08 -4.54
C ILE A 75 1.60 5.59 -3.21
N ILE A 76 1.51 6.48 -2.22
CA ILE A 76 1.21 6.18 -0.83
C ILE A 76 -0.07 6.90 -0.42
N LEU A 77 -0.96 6.19 0.26
CA LEU A 77 -2.25 6.68 0.75
C LEU A 77 -2.41 6.35 2.23
N ASP A 78 -3.31 7.06 2.92
CA ASP A 78 -3.57 6.83 4.35
C ASP A 78 -4.65 5.76 4.59
N ILE A 79 -5.61 5.64 3.67
CA ILE A 79 -6.80 4.79 3.82
C ILE A 79 -6.91 3.76 2.67
N PRO A 80 -7.12 2.46 2.96
CA PRO A 80 -7.22 1.42 1.94
C PRO A 80 -8.36 1.62 0.93
N ALA A 81 -9.46 2.23 1.36
CA ALA A 81 -10.61 2.54 0.51
C ALA A 81 -10.29 3.58 -0.58
N ASP A 82 -9.27 4.41 -0.41
CA ASP A 82 -8.88 5.43 -1.40
C ASP A 82 -8.07 4.83 -2.54
N VAL A 83 -7.44 3.67 -2.33
CA VAL A 83 -6.66 2.96 -3.35
C VAL A 83 -7.48 2.66 -4.60
N PRO A 84 -8.64 1.96 -4.54
CA PRO A 84 -9.42 1.69 -5.74
C PRO A 84 -9.95 2.96 -6.41
N ASN A 85 -10.27 4.01 -5.64
CA ASN A 85 -10.73 5.28 -6.17
C ASN A 85 -9.65 5.97 -7.00
N LEU A 86 -8.43 6.11 -6.44
CA LEU A 86 -7.32 6.75 -7.14
C LEU A 86 -6.87 5.93 -8.36
N ARG A 87 -6.86 4.60 -8.25
CA ARG A 87 -6.56 3.72 -9.40
C ARG A 87 -7.55 3.90 -10.53
N LYS A 88 -8.83 4.09 -10.22
CA LYS A 88 -9.85 4.35 -11.23
C LYS A 88 -9.60 5.69 -11.94
N GLN A 89 -9.34 6.76 -11.18
CA GLN A 89 -9.02 8.07 -11.75
C GLN A 89 -7.78 8.02 -12.64
N PHE A 90 -6.74 7.29 -12.24
CA PHE A 90 -5.54 7.09 -13.05
C PHE A 90 -5.84 6.32 -14.34
N SER A 91 -6.65 5.27 -14.26
CA SER A 91 -7.05 4.49 -15.43
C SER A 91 -7.84 5.32 -16.46
N GLU A 92 -8.70 6.23 -16.00
CA GLU A 92 -9.46 7.14 -16.86
C GLU A 92 -8.54 8.11 -17.64
N GLU A 93 -7.38 8.43 -17.08
CA GLU A 93 -6.34 9.29 -17.66
C GLU A 93 -5.19 8.50 -18.32
N ASN A 94 -5.39 7.20 -18.57
CA ASN A 94 -4.40 6.28 -19.17
C ASN A 94 -3.09 6.12 -18.38
N ILE A 95 -3.13 6.32 -17.06
CA ILE A 95 -2.01 6.03 -16.15
C ILE A 95 -2.15 4.60 -15.63
N GLU A 96 -1.18 3.75 -15.98
CA GLU A 96 -1.20 2.34 -15.61
C GLU A 96 -0.69 2.10 -14.18
N THR A 97 -1.46 1.35 -13.39
CA THR A 97 -1.02 0.88 -12.07
C THR A 97 -0.26 -0.43 -12.21
N ASN A 98 1.01 -0.43 -11.80
CA ASN A 98 1.97 -1.49 -12.13
C ASN A 98 2.17 -2.50 -10.98
N ILE A 99 2.45 -3.75 -11.36
CA ILE A 99 3.02 -4.77 -10.46
C ILE A 99 4.54 -4.72 -10.61
N ILE A 100 5.26 -4.73 -9.50
CA ILE A 100 6.72 -4.58 -9.46
C ILE A 100 7.46 -5.91 -9.54
N LYS A 101 8.67 -5.87 -10.08
CA LYS A 101 9.67 -6.94 -9.99
C LYS A 101 10.79 -6.45 -9.07
N SER A 102 11.02 -7.18 -7.97
CA SER A 102 12.13 -6.97 -7.02
C SER A 102 13.44 -7.54 -7.52
#